data_AF-A0A9E2ZJB9-F1
#
_entry.id   AF-A0A9E2ZJB9-F1
#
_cell.length_a   1.000
_cell.length_b   1.000
_cell.length_c   1.000
_cell.angle_alpha   90.00
_cell.angle_beta   90.00
_cell.angle_gamma   90.00
#
_symmetry.space_group_name_H-M   'P 1'
#
loop_
_entity.id
_entity.type
_entity.pdbx_description
1 polymer ?
#
loop_
_entity_poly.entity_id
_entity_poly.type
_entity_poly.pdbx_seq_one_letter_code
_entity_poly.pdbx_strand_id
1 'polypeptide(L)'
;MRKLWRLAAAAALAAAATLSAGSVASAAATPGSLDPTFGNGGTVVTNGDGTPADAVLQANGDILVTVGGSTTSGVLRYLPDGKL
;
A
#
# COMPACT_ATOMS: atom_id res chain seq x y z
N MET A 1 32.74 19.31 -53.11
CA MET A 1 32.06 20.37 -52.35
C MET A 1 30.81 19.79 -51.71
N ARG A 2 30.61 20.10 -50.44
CA ARG A 2 29.58 19.59 -49.51
C ARG A 2 28.17 19.90 -50.03
N LYS A 3 27.23 19.00 -49.81
CA LYS A 3 25.95 19.21 -49.09
C LYS A 3 25.04 18.00 -49.35
N LEU A 4 24.92 17.08 -48.40
CA LEU A 4 24.00 17.19 -47.27
C LEU A 4 22.54 17.29 -47.75
N TRP A 5 21.97 16.16 -48.16
CA TRP A 5 20.53 15.94 -48.01
C TRP A 5 20.35 14.65 -47.21
N ARG A 6 20.74 14.77 -45.95
CA ARG A 6 20.25 13.89 -44.90
C ARG A 6 18.75 14.19 -44.75
N LEU A 7 17.96 13.13 -44.57
CA LEU A 7 16.66 13.09 -43.85
C LEU A 7 15.40 13.39 -44.68
N ALA A 8 14.72 12.32 -45.10
CA ALA A 8 13.27 12.23 -44.90
C ALA A 8 13.05 11.16 -43.82
N ALA A 9 13.05 11.60 -42.57
CA ALA A 9 12.73 10.77 -41.42
C ALA A 9 11.22 10.48 -41.44
N ALA A 10 10.84 9.28 -41.87
CA ALA A 10 9.49 8.77 -41.64
C ALA A 10 9.40 8.37 -40.16
N ALA A 11 8.70 9.21 -39.38
CA ALA A 11 8.38 8.96 -37.99
C ALA A 11 7.44 7.75 -37.88
N ALA A 12 7.96 6.61 -37.44
CA ALA A 12 7.14 5.50 -36.98
C ALA A 12 7.09 5.55 -35.45
N LEU A 13 6.01 6.12 -34.93
CA LEU A 13 5.69 6.14 -33.51
C LEU A 13 5.29 4.72 -33.09
N ALA A 14 6.18 3.99 -32.43
CA ALA A 14 5.83 2.79 -31.68
C ALA A 14 6.15 3.05 -30.21
N ALA A 15 5.17 3.59 -29.49
CA ALA A 15 5.22 3.65 -28.04
C ALA A 15 5.11 2.21 -27.52
N ALA A 16 6.24 1.57 -27.25
CA ALA A 16 6.29 0.31 -26.53
C ALA A 16 5.88 0.58 -25.07
N ALA A 17 4.60 0.37 -24.76
CA ALA A 17 4.14 0.34 -23.38
C ALA A 17 4.78 -0.87 -22.70
N THR A 18 5.89 -0.66 -22.01
CA THR A 18 6.45 -1.67 -21.11
C THR A 18 5.46 -1.80 -19.96
N LEU A 19 4.61 -2.81 -20.00
CA LEU A 19 3.81 -3.20 -18.84
C LEU A 19 4.82 -3.75 -17.82
N SER A 20 5.23 -2.93 -16.86
CA SER A 20 5.94 -3.44 -15.71
C SER A 20 4.94 -4.34 -15.00
N ALA A 21 5.05 -5.65 -15.19
CA ALA A 21 4.48 -6.61 -14.28
C ALA A 21 5.19 -6.38 -12.95
N GLY A 22 4.64 -5.48 -12.14
CA GLY A 22 5.00 -5.39 -10.74
C GLY A 22 4.78 -6.80 -10.21
N SER A 23 5.85 -7.48 -9.84
CA SER A 23 5.77 -8.78 -9.20
C SER A 23 4.89 -8.57 -7.98
N VAL A 24 3.64 -9.02 -8.05
CA VAL A 24 2.87 -9.29 -6.85
C VAL A 24 3.59 -10.47 -6.22
N ALA A 25 4.60 -10.16 -5.40
CA ALA A 25 5.07 -11.13 -4.44
C ALA A 25 3.83 -11.48 -3.63
N SER A 26 3.22 -12.63 -3.93
CA SER A 26 2.23 -13.22 -3.05
C SER A 26 2.99 -13.39 -1.74
N ALA A 27 2.75 -12.49 -0.79
CA ALA A 27 3.32 -12.59 0.54
C ALA A 27 2.81 -13.91 1.09
N ALA A 28 3.64 -14.94 1.02
CA ALA A 28 3.34 -16.24 1.61
C ALA A 28 3.44 -16.04 3.13
N ALA A 29 2.39 -15.48 3.71
CA ALA A 29 2.27 -15.33 5.14
C ALA A 29 2.22 -16.75 5.72
N THR A 30 3.28 -17.16 6.40
CA THR A 30 3.21 -18.35 7.23
C THR A 30 2.18 -18.05 8.31
N PRO A 31 1.22 -18.95 8.63
CA PRO A 31 0.22 -18.69 9.66
C PRO A 31 0.87 -18.17 10.95
N GLY A 32 0.38 -17.05 11.48
CA GLY A 32 0.96 -16.37 12.63
C GLY A 32 2.10 -15.37 12.32
N SER A 33 2.54 -15.27 11.06
CA SER A 33 3.43 -14.17 10.62
C SER A 33 2.65 -12.89 10.43
N LEU A 34 3.31 -11.76 10.69
CA LEU A 34 2.75 -10.43 10.37
C LEU A 34 2.52 -10.32 8.85
N ASP A 35 1.43 -9.65 8.48
CA ASP A 35 1.16 -9.29 7.08
C ASP A 35 2.05 -8.10 6.68
N PRO A 36 3.07 -8.28 5.83
CA PRO A 36 3.99 -7.19 5.49
C PRO A 36 3.33 -6.06 4.68
N THR A 37 2.11 -6.25 4.18
CA THR A 37 1.35 -5.23 3.45
C THR A 37 0.58 -4.27 4.38
N PHE A 38 0.49 -4.59 5.67
CA PHE A 38 -0.15 -3.75 6.68
C PHE A 38 0.87 -2.77 7.29
N GLY A 39 0.76 -1.48 7.00
CA GLY A 39 1.62 -0.45 7.57
C GLY A 39 3.12 -0.65 7.26
N ASN A 40 3.96 -0.53 8.28
CA ASN A 40 5.40 -0.73 8.18
C ASN A 40 5.78 -2.12 8.71
N GLY A 41 6.00 -3.08 7.80
CA GLY A 41 6.40 -4.44 8.14
C GLY A 41 5.34 -5.22 8.93
N GLY A 42 4.05 -4.91 8.72
CA GLY A 42 2.93 -5.53 9.44
C GLY A 42 2.54 -4.85 10.74
N THR A 43 2.97 -3.60 10.94
CA THR A 43 2.66 -2.81 12.14
C THR A 43 2.29 -1.38 11.80
N VAL A 44 1.40 -0.80 12.62
CA VAL A 44 1.04 0.61 12.56
C VAL A 44 1.20 1.18 13.96
N VAL A 45 1.87 2.33 14.06
CA VAL A 45 1.95 3.10 15.30
C VAL A 45 1.04 4.30 15.15
N THR A 46 0.02 4.40 16.00
CA THR A 46 -0.89 5.53 16.01
C THR A 46 -0.64 6.36 17.27
N ASN A 47 -0.38 7.65 17.06
CA ASN A 47 -0.15 8.60 18.14
C ASN A 47 -1.49 9.10 18.68
N GLY A 48 -1.68 9.03 19.99
CA GLY A 48 -2.86 9.53 20.69
C GLY A 48 -2.92 9.05 22.14
N ASP A 49 -3.89 9.56 22.90
CA ASP A 49 -4.04 9.28 24.34
C ASP A 49 -4.76 7.95 24.64
N GLY A 50 -5.14 7.19 23.59
CA GLY A 50 -5.90 5.96 23.70
C GLY A 50 -5.02 4.71 23.63
N THR A 51 -5.18 3.80 24.58
CA THR A 51 -4.57 2.46 24.55
C THR A 51 -5.47 1.51 23.74
N PRO A 52 -4.92 0.77 22.76
CA PRO A 52 -5.67 -0.27 22.05
C PRO A 52 -6.17 -1.34 23.03
N ALA A 53 -7.46 -1.66 22.99
CA ALA A 53 -8.08 -2.62 23.90
C ALA A 53 -8.54 -3.91 23.21
N ASP A 54 -9.10 -3.80 22.00
CA ASP A 54 -9.62 -4.92 21.22
C ASP A 54 -9.61 -4.57 19.72
N ALA A 55 -9.64 -5.59 18.87
CA ALA A 55 -9.64 -5.45 17.43
C ALA A 55 -10.52 -6.50 16.72
N VAL A 56 -11.21 -6.08 15.66
CA VAL A 56 -12.00 -6.98 14.80
C VAL A 56 -11.70 -6.74 13.33
N LEU A 57 -11.49 -7.82 12.59
CA LEU A 57 -11.38 -7.81 11.13
C LEU A 57 -12.77 -7.83 10.49
N GLN A 58 -13.04 -6.87 9.62
CA GLN A 58 -14.28 -6.79 8.86
C GLN A 58 -14.17 -7.56 7.54
N ALA A 59 -15.31 -7.92 6.95
CA ALA A 59 -15.36 -8.69 5.70
C ALA A 59 -14.72 -7.98 4.50
N ASN A 60 -14.62 -6.65 4.53
CA ASN A 60 -13.94 -5.85 3.50
C ASN A 60 -12.41 -5.73 3.72
N GLY A 61 -11.89 -6.33 4.80
CA GLY A 61 -10.47 -6.28 5.16
C GLY A 61 -10.10 -5.12 6.10
N ASP A 62 -11.03 -4.22 6.43
CA ASP A 62 -10.77 -3.17 7.43
C ASP A 62 -10.62 -3.78 8.82
N ILE A 63 -9.79 -3.16 9.66
CA ILE A 63 -9.61 -3.53 11.06
C ILE A 63 -10.17 -2.42 11.93
N LEU A 64 -11.19 -2.72 12.72
CA LEU A 64 -11.71 -1.81 13.75
C LEU A 64 -10.97 -2.08 15.05
N VAL A 65 -10.41 -1.03 15.66
CA VAL A 65 -9.69 -1.11 16.93
C VAL A 65 -10.38 -0.19 17.93
N THR A 66 -10.81 -0.74 19.07
CA THR A 66 -11.30 0.09 20.17
C THR A 66 -10.11 0.64 20.95
N VAL A 67 -10.13 1.93 21.23
CA VAL A 67 -9.09 2.61 22.03
C VAL A 67 -9.73 3.26 23.25
N GLY A 68 -9.06 3.13 24.40
CA GLY A 68 -9.51 3.69 25.67
C GLY A 68 -8.37 4.40 26.41
N GLY A 69 -8.67 5.56 26.96
CA GLY A 69 -7.83 6.30 27.90
C GLY A 69 -8.66 6.68 29.14
N SER A 70 -8.03 7.33 30.12
CA SER A 70 -8.66 7.63 31.42
C SER A 70 -9.94 8.47 31.31
N THR A 71 -10.07 9.30 30.29
CA THR A 71 -11.22 10.20 30.08
C THR A 71 -11.84 10.10 28.68
N THR A 72 -11.27 9.27 27.81
CA THR A 72 -11.61 9.27 26.38
C THR A 72 -11.73 7.83 25.89
N SER A 73 -12.71 7.56 25.03
CA SER A 73 -12.83 6.29 24.33
C SER A 73 -13.15 6.57 22.86
N GLY A 74 -12.70 5.69 21.98
CA GLY A 74 -12.87 5.84 20.56
C GLY A 74 -12.75 4.52 19.82
N VAL A 75 -13.04 4.59 18.53
CA VAL A 75 -12.85 3.48 17.59
C VAL A 75 -12.04 4.01 16.42
N LEU A 76 -10.93 3.35 16.14
CA LEU A 76 -10.12 3.56 14.96
C LEU A 76 -10.52 2.55 13.90
N ARG A 77 -10.51 2.95 12.64
CA ARG A 77 -10.68 2.05 11.50
C ARG A 77 -9.38 2.10 10.72
N TYR A 78 -8.70 0.98 10.61
CA TYR A 78 -7.58 0.83 9.68
C TYR A 78 -8.07 0.16 8.40
N LEU A 79 -7.64 0.66 7.27
CA LEU A 79 -7.73 -0.01 5.98
C LEU A 79 -6.82 -1.26 5.96
N PRO A 80 -7.01 -2.18 4.99
CA PRO A 80 -6.15 -3.37 4.87
C PRO A 80 -4.66 -3.06 4.73
N ASP A 81 -4.30 -1.87 4.25
CA ASP A 81 -2.91 -1.42 4.12
C ASP A 81 -2.36 -0.70 5.36
N GLY A 82 -3.12 -0.64 6.45
CA GLY A 82 -2.74 -0.03 7.72
C GLY A 82 -2.93 1.49 7.80
N LYS A 83 -3.54 2.13 6.81
CA LYS A 83 -3.92 3.55 6.91
C LYS A 83 -5.18 3.72 7.77
N LEU A 84 -5.26 4.83 8.50
CA LEU A 84 -6.46 5.24 9.25
C LEU A 84 -7.55 5.81 8.32
#